data_AF-A0AAD8NH62-F1
#
_entry.id   AF-A0AAD8NH62-F1
#
_cell.length_a   1.000
_cell.length_b   1.000
_cell.length_c   1.000
_cell.angle_alpha   90.00
_cell.angle_beta   90.00
_cell.angle_gamma   90.00
#
_symmetry.space_group_name_H-M   'P 1'
#
loop_
_entity.id
_entity.type
_entity.pdbx_description
1 polymer ?
#
loop_
_entity_poly.entity_id
_entity_poly.type
_entity_poly.pdbx_seq_one_letter_code
_entity_poly.pdbx_strand_id
1 'polypeptide(L)'
;MEECLHQIDDGVKQITQSFKELQQMGKDGDENFIWHESNVQTWVSAALTDAAACVDGILGDMINESEKAMIQARILKVKQLASNSLALFTRFTTRYRASHGINVP
;
A
#
# COMPACT_ATOMS: atom_id res chain seq x y z
N MET A 1 13.19 0.32 -17.15
CA MET A 1 13.61 0.93 -15.86
C MET A 1 12.72 2.12 -15.54
N GLU A 2 12.51 3.01 -16.51
CA GLU A 2 11.58 4.15 -16.39
C GLU A 2 10.19 3.73 -15.89
N GLU A 3 9.63 2.65 -16.44
CA GLU A 3 8.34 2.10 -15.99
C GLU A 3 8.35 1.68 -14.51
N CYS A 4 9.43 1.02 -14.04
CA CYS A 4 9.53 0.68 -12.63
C CYS A 4 9.61 1.95 -11.76
N LEU A 5 10.40 2.96 -12.17
CA LEU A 5 10.48 4.22 -11.42
C LEU A 5 9.12 4.90 -11.32
N HIS A 6 8.35 4.90 -12.41
CA HIS A 6 6.98 5.41 -12.43
C HIS A 6 6.06 4.66 -11.46
N GLN A 7 6.09 3.32 -11.49
CA GLN A 7 5.31 2.47 -10.58
C GLN A 7 5.68 2.71 -9.10
N ILE A 8 6.97 2.87 -8.79
CA ILE A 8 7.38 3.17 -7.41
C ILE A 8 6.97 4.57 -6.98
N ASP A 9 7.02 5.56 -7.87
CA ASP A 9 6.53 6.92 -7.59
C ASP A 9 5.02 6.93 -7.31
N ASP A 10 4.24 6.20 -8.12
CA ASP A 10 2.80 6.03 -7.89
C ASP A 10 2.51 5.30 -6.58
N GLY A 11 3.27 4.25 -6.25
CA GLY A 11 3.19 3.58 -4.96
C GLY A 11 3.45 4.54 -3.78
N VAL A 12 4.40 5.48 -3.90
CA VAL A 12 4.65 6.51 -2.87
C VAL A 12 3.45 7.45 -2.73
N LYS A 13 2.85 7.90 -3.84
CA LYS A 13 1.64 8.74 -3.81
C LYS A 13 0.48 8.02 -3.13
N GLN A 14 0.29 6.74 -3.44
CA GLN A 14 -0.79 5.91 -2.87
C GLN A 14 -0.59 5.66 -1.37
N ILE A 15 0.63 5.35 -0.91
CA ILE A 15 0.93 5.26 0.53
C ILE A 15 0.68 6.60 1.22
N THR A 16 1.07 7.71 0.59
CA THR A 16 0.80 9.05 1.12
C THR A 16 -0.70 9.31 1.25
N GLN A 17 -1.50 8.91 0.26
CA GLN A 17 -2.96 9.02 0.32
C GLN A 17 -3.54 8.12 1.41
N SER A 18 -3.05 6.89 1.54
CA SER A 18 -3.42 5.95 2.61
C SER A 18 -3.23 6.59 3.99
N PHE A 19 -2.10 7.26 4.21
CA PHE A 19 -1.84 7.92 5.48
C PHE A 19 -2.79 9.09 5.75
N LYS A 20 -3.13 9.89 4.73
CA LYS A 20 -4.12 10.97 4.86
C LYS A 20 -5.50 10.43 5.24
N GLU A 21 -5.95 9.36 4.60
CA GLU A 21 -7.22 8.71 4.91
C GLU A 21 -7.23 8.16 6.34
N LEU A 22 -6.13 7.54 6.79
CA LEU A 22 -5.98 7.08 8.17
C LEU A 22 -6.05 8.25 9.18
N GLN A 23 -5.50 9.41 8.85
CA GLN A 23 -5.61 10.60 9.70
C GLN A 23 -7.03 11.15 9.75
N GLN A 24 -7.76 11.15 8.63
CA GLN A 24 -9.16 11.59 8.60
C GLN A 24 -10.07 10.60 9.34
N MET A 25 -9.81 9.30 9.23
CA MET A 25 -10.49 8.27 10.01
C MET A 25 -10.46 8.54 11.52
N GLY A 26 -9.33 9.03 12.04
CA GLY A 26 -9.23 9.41 13.46
C GLY A 26 -9.94 10.71 13.84
N LYS A 27 -10.30 11.56 12.87
CA LYS A 27 -10.98 12.85 13.09
C LYS A 27 -12.50 12.73 12.91
N ASP A 28 -12.91 12.03 11.86
CA ASP A 28 -14.32 11.83 11.50
C ASP A 28 -14.99 10.75 12.37
N GLY A 29 -14.20 9.91 13.05
CA GLY A 29 -14.70 8.88 13.94
C GLY A 29 -15.55 7.85 13.19
N ASP A 30 -16.67 7.45 13.80
CA ASP A 30 -17.49 6.35 13.30
C ASP A 30 -18.29 6.71 12.03
N GLU A 31 -18.61 7.99 11.83
CA GLU A 31 -19.51 8.45 10.75
C GLU A 31 -19.00 8.05 9.35
N ASN A 32 -17.71 8.26 9.10
CA ASN A 32 -17.06 7.96 7.81
C ASN A 32 -16.05 6.81 7.90
N PHE A 33 -16.08 6.01 8.96
CA PHE A 33 -15.07 4.99 9.22
C PHE A 33 -14.91 4.00 8.05
N ILE A 34 -16.03 3.45 7.55
CA ILE A 34 -16.03 2.46 6.46
C ILE A 34 -15.45 3.07 5.17
N TRP A 35 -15.74 4.34 4.90
CA TRP A 35 -15.24 5.04 3.72
C TRP A 35 -13.71 5.19 3.76
N HIS A 36 -13.19 5.73 4.86
CA HIS A 36 -11.74 5.87 5.03
C HIS A 36 -11.04 4.51 5.05
N GLU A 37 -11.65 3.48 5.65
CA GLU A 37 -11.10 2.14 5.65
C GLU A 37 -10.93 1.59 4.23
N SER A 38 -11.99 1.69 3.42
CA SER A 38 -11.97 1.26 2.02
C SER A 38 -10.88 2.00 1.24
N ASN A 39 -10.72 3.31 1.46
CA ASN A 39 -9.69 4.09 0.78
C ASN A 39 -8.27 3.66 1.19
N VAL A 40 -8.01 3.49 2.49
CA VAL A 40 -6.70 2.99 2.97
C VAL A 40 -6.40 1.63 2.38
N GLN A 41 -7.35 0.69 2.41
CA GLN A 41 -7.16 -0.66 1.85
C GLN A 41 -6.88 -0.61 0.34
N THR A 42 -7.61 0.23 -0.39
CA THR A 42 -7.42 0.42 -1.84
C THR A 42 -6.03 0.93 -2.14
N TRP A 43 -5.61 2.01 -1.50
CA TRP A 43 -4.33 2.65 -1.81
C TRP A 43 -3.12 1.83 -1.38
N VAL A 44 -3.17 1.14 -0.22
CA VAL A 44 -2.09 0.23 0.17
C VAL A 44 -2.02 -0.98 -0.78
N SER A 45 -3.16 -1.49 -1.25
CA SER A 45 -3.19 -2.61 -2.20
C SER A 45 -2.69 -2.22 -3.59
N ALA A 46 -2.97 -0.99 -4.02
CA ALA A 46 -2.40 -0.43 -5.24
C ALA A 46 -0.87 -0.34 -5.12
N ALA A 47 -0.34 0.17 -4.00
CA ALA A 47 1.11 0.33 -3.82
C ALA A 47 1.83 -1.03 -3.78
N LEU A 48 1.17 -2.05 -3.23
CA LEU A 48 1.64 -3.43 -3.28
C LEU A 48 1.69 -3.97 -4.71
N THR A 49 0.69 -3.66 -5.52
CA THR A 49 0.59 -4.06 -6.93
C THR A 49 1.66 -3.38 -7.77
N ASP A 50 1.87 -2.08 -7.58
CA ASP A 50 2.89 -1.31 -8.29
C ASP A 50 4.31 -1.81 -7.97
N ALA A 51 4.58 -2.12 -6.69
CA ALA A 51 5.84 -2.73 -6.29
C ALA A 51 6.03 -4.13 -6.92
N ALA A 52 4.96 -4.92 -7.07
CA ALA A 52 5.05 -6.21 -7.75
C ALA A 52 5.31 -6.05 -9.26
N ALA A 53 4.58 -5.16 -9.92
CA ALA A 53 4.74 -4.85 -11.34
C ALA A 53 6.15 -4.35 -11.66
N CYS A 54 6.76 -3.55 -10.77
CA CYS A 54 8.12 -3.05 -11.00
C CYS A 54 9.15 -4.18 -10.93
N VAL A 55 9.01 -5.11 -9.98
CA VAL A 55 9.90 -6.30 -9.91
C VAL A 55 9.82 -7.11 -11.19
N ASP A 56 8.62 -7.31 -11.71
CA ASP A 56 8.39 -8.07 -12.94
C ASP A 56 8.92 -7.32 -14.17
N GLY A 57 8.77 -5.99 -14.21
CA GLY A 57 9.22 -5.12 -15.31
C GLY A 57 10.76 -4.99 -15.41
N ILE A 58 11.47 -5.03 -14.27
CA ILE A 58 12.94 -5.01 -14.24
C ILE A 58 13.56 -6.24 -14.91
N LEU A 59 12.81 -7.34 -15.06
CA LEU A 59 13.34 -8.57 -15.65
C LEU A 59 13.80 -8.39 -17.11
N GLY A 60 13.25 -7.42 -17.85
CA GLY A 60 13.52 -7.18 -19.27
C GLY A 60 14.53 -6.06 -19.60
N ASP A 61 15.08 -5.35 -18.61
CA ASP A 61 15.95 -4.20 -18.85
C ASP A 61 17.44 -4.59 -19.01
N MET A 62 18.16 -3.86 -19.88
CA MET A 62 19.63 -3.96 -20.03
C MET A 62 20.36 -3.23 -18.89
N ILE A 63 20.34 -3.80 -17.68
CA ILE A 63 21.04 -3.31 -16.48
C ILE A 63 22.05 -4.37 -16.04
N ASN A 64 23.15 -3.96 -15.42
CA ASN A 64 24.08 -4.88 -14.78
C ASN A 64 23.36 -5.77 -13.75
N GLU A 65 23.66 -7.07 -13.72
CA GLU A 65 23.02 -8.05 -12.82
C GLU A 65 23.12 -7.67 -11.34
N SER A 66 24.25 -7.13 -10.90
CA SER A 66 24.44 -6.70 -9.50
C SER A 66 23.55 -5.52 -9.14
N GLU A 67 23.45 -4.54 -10.04
CA GLU A 67 22.59 -3.38 -9.87
C GLU A 67 21.11 -3.77 -9.88
N LYS A 68 20.72 -4.65 -10.82
CA LYS A 68 19.39 -5.25 -10.90
C LYS A 68 19.01 -5.95 -9.58
N ALA A 69 19.90 -6.77 -9.03
CA ALA A 69 19.66 -7.47 -7.76
C ALA A 69 19.48 -6.51 -6.58
N MET A 70 20.30 -5.46 -6.50
CA MET A 70 20.17 -4.44 -5.45
C MET A 70 18.83 -3.70 -5.53
N ILE A 71 18.40 -3.32 -6.74
CA ILE A 71 17.12 -2.64 -6.97
C ILE A 71 15.96 -3.56 -6.61
N GLN A 72 15.97 -4.80 -7.13
CA GLN A 72 14.94 -5.81 -6.85
C GLN A 72 14.79 -6.07 -5.34
N ALA A 73 15.89 -6.19 -4.60
CA ALA A 73 15.85 -6.37 -3.15
C ALA A 73 15.16 -5.21 -2.43
N ARG A 74 15.39 -3.96 -2.88
CA ARG A 74 14.73 -2.77 -2.30
C ARG A 74 13.23 -2.78 -2.58
N ILE A 75 12.82 -3.10 -3.80
CA ILE A 75 11.40 -3.11 -4.16
C ILE A 75 10.66 -4.26 -3.47
N LEU A 76 11.27 -5.44 -3.37
CA LEU A 76 10.69 -6.56 -2.59
C LEU A 76 10.48 -6.18 -1.13
N LYS A 77 11.38 -5.36 -0.55
CA LYS A 77 11.18 -4.81 0.79
C LYS A 77 10.00 -3.84 0.85
N VAL A 78 9.81 -2.99 -0.15
CA VAL A 78 8.62 -2.11 -0.26
C VAL A 78 7.35 -2.93 -0.34
N LYS A 79 7.31 -3.95 -1.21
CA LYS A 79 6.20 -4.90 -1.34
C LYS A 79 5.86 -5.56 0.00
N GLN A 80 6.87 -6.05 0.74
CA GLN A 80 6.67 -6.64 2.05
C GLN A 80 6.09 -5.64 3.07
N LEU A 81 6.58 -4.40 3.08
CA LEU A 81 6.09 -3.36 3.98
C LEU A 81 4.65 -2.96 3.67
N ALA A 82 4.27 -2.87 2.40
CA ALA A 82 2.89 -2.62 1.99
C ALA A 82 1.96 -3.78 2.43
N SER A 83 2.38 -5.03 2.23
CA SER A 83 1.64 -6.21 2.68
C SER A 83 1.48 -6.24 4.21
N ASN A 84 2.54 -5.97 4.96
CA ASN A 84 2.49 -5.87 6.43
C ASN A 84 1.53 -4.76 6.88
N SER A 85 1.59 -3.59 6.24
CA SER A 85 0.70 -2.47 6.54
C SER A 85 -0.76 -2.83 6.33
N LEU A 86 -1.09 -3.49 5.22
CA LEU A 86 -2.44 -3.95 4.94
C LEU A 86 -2.94 -4.95 5.99
N ALA A 87 -2.10 -5.92 6.37
CA ALA A 87 -2.45 -6.91 7.39
C ALA A 87 -2.70 -6.27 8.77
N LEU A 88 -1.83 -5.34 9.19
CA LEU A 88 -1.98 -4.60 10.44
C LEU A 88 -3.24 -3.73 10.43
N PHE A 89 -3.48 -3.02 9.33
CA PHE A 89 -4.63 -2.14 9.18
C PHE A 89 -5.95 -2.93 9.19
N THR A 90 -6.05 -4.01 8.42
CA THR A 90 -7.24 -4.89 8.42
C THR A 90 -7.52 -5.47 9.80
N ARG A 91 -6.48 -5.84 10.56
CA ARG A 91 -6.65 -6.31 11.95
C ARG A 91 -7.16 -5.19 12.86
N PHE A 92 -6.65 -3.97 12.70
CA PHE A 92 -7.11 -2.80 13.43
C PHE A 92 -8.59 -2.52 13.13
N THR A 93 -8.99 -2.43 11.87
CA THR A 93 -10.35 -2.06 11.49
C THR A 93 -11.38 -3.13 11.88
N THR A 94 -11.01 -4.40 11.79
CA THR A 94 -11.85 -5.51 12.28
C THR A 94 -12.16 -5.35 13.77
N ARG A 95 -11.15 -5.02 14.58
CA ARG A 95 -11.34 -4.80 16.03
C ARG A 95 -12.13 -3.53 16.30
N TYR A 96 -11.84 -2.45 15.56
CA TYR A 96 -12.53 -1.18 15.70
C TYR A 96 -14.04 -1.34 15.45
N ARG A 97 -14.42 -1.94 14.31
CA ARG A 97 -15.82 -2.23 13.95
C ARG A 97 -16.54 -3.02 15.05
N ALA A 98 -15.90 -4.09 15.55
CA ALA A 98 -16.47 -4.91 16.61
C ALA A 98 -16.70 -4.13 17.93
N SER A 99 -15.79 -3.24 18.29
CA SER A 99 -15.92 -2.42 19.51
C SER A 99 -16.91 -1.25 19.40
N HIS A 100 -17.15 -0.73 18.20
CA HIS A 100 -18.03 0.42 17.96
C HIS A 100 -19.40 0.03 17.37
N GLY A 101 -19.65 -1.27 17.15
CA GLY A 101 -20.92 -1.75 16.58
C GLY A 101 -21.14 -1.32 15.13
N ILE A 102 -20.06 -1.06 14.39
CA ILE A 102 -20.12 -0.63 12.98
C ILE A 102 -20.37 -1.87 12.12
N ASN A 103 -21.59 -1.97 11.59
CA ASN A 103 -21.95 -3.01 10.65
C ASN A 103 -21.67 -2.54 9.22
N VAL A 104 -21.10 -3.43 8.41
CA VAL A 104 -21.07 -3.24 6.95
C VAL A 104 -22.48 -3.58 6.44
N PRO A 105 -23.12 -2.71 5.63
CA PRO A 105 -24.38 -3.03 4.96
C PRO A 105 -24.32 -4.32 4.14
#